data_AF-X1LLW7-F1
#
_entry.id   AF-X1LLW7-F1
#
_cell.length_a   1.000
_cell.length_b   1.000
_cell.length_c   1.000
_cell.angle_alpha   90.00
_cell.angle_beta   90.00
_cell.angle_gamma   90.00
#
_symmetry.space_group_name_H-M   'P 1'
#
loop_
_entity.id
_entity.type
_entity.pdbx_description
1 polymer ?
#
loop_
_entity_poly.entity_id
_entity_poly.type
_entity_poly.pdbx_seq_one_letter_code
_entity_poly.pdbx_strand_id
1 'polypeptide(L)'
;LILLTPAFQQWGRMTGAPTILVDSFAYSLGAILATLPLVAYYFGYVSLVGLPATFLALLALPAIIVLSALVGLIGILSVPVAQVIGWVDWLFLKYMATVVQGFAALPWSSMGVGGMDAYWVWLYYGVLGGTIWLGTRMKRLSSSTKGGFRGASVGLSSLSRKLSAKSVKWVLIPLLIIAILIWTAAAVAPGSGKLSISFLDVGQGDAALITTPSGQYILVDGGPSPEKVAYELGEALPFWERTIDLVVLTHAHDDHVSGLVEVLRRYEVEQVLYPEGIDYTSNASLSGSA
;
A
#
# COMPACT_ATOMS: atom_id res chain seq x y z
N LEU A 1 17.54 -0.26 -9.38
CA LEU A 1 18.82 -1.01 -9.32
C LEU A 1 20.02 -0.05 -9.36
N ILE A 2 20.32 0.60 -10.51
CA ILE A 2 21.51 1.45 -10.71
C ILE A 2 21.67 2.60 -9.68
N LEU A 3 20.58 3.15 -9.16
CA LEU A 3 20.64 4.25 -8.17
C LEU A 3 20.93 3.78 -6.73
N LEU A 4 20.42 2.62 -6.32
CA LEU A 4 20.44 2.18 -4.92
C LEU A 4 21.72 1.42 -4.59
N THR A 5 22.21 0.60 -5.52
CA THR A 5 23.43 -0.21 -5.35
C THR A 5 24.64 0.57 -4.80
N PRO A 6 25.03 1.75 -5.33
CA PRO A 6 26.21 2.45 -4.81
C PRO A 6 26.04 2.96 -3.37
N ALA A 7 24.82 3.33 -2.95
CA ALA A 7 24.56 3.76 -1.58
C ALA A 7 24.62 2.57 -0.60
N PHE A 8 24.03 1.44 -0.97
CA PHE A 8 24.07 0.21 -0.17
C PHE A 8 25.48 -0.39 -0.09
N GLN A 9 26.25 -0.38 -1.18
CA GLN A 9 27.65 -0.82 -1.17
C GLN A 9 28.56 0.07 -0.31
N GLN A 10 28.25 1.37 -0.20
CA GLN A 10 28.96 2.26 0.72
C GLN A 10 28.62 1.93 2.18
N TRP A 11 27.35 1.63 2.47
CA TRP A 11 26.90 1.19 3.80
C TRP A 11 27.51 -0.17 4.17
N GLY A 12 27.50 -1.15 3.27
CA GLY A 12 28.11 -2.48 3.50
C GLY A 12 29.59 -2.42 3.82
N ARG A 13 30.33 -1.51 3.16
CA ARG A 13 31.73 -1.22 3.49
C ARG A 13 31.92 -0.61 4.87
N MET A 14 30.94 0.14 5.39
CA MET A 14 30.99 0.73 6.74
C MET A 14 30.65 -0.28 7.84
N THR A 15 29.75 -1.23 7.55
CA THR A 15 29.28 -2.23 8.53
C THR A 15 30.05 -3.54 8.49
N GLY A 16 30.95 -3.73 7.51
CA GLY A 16 31.66 -4.99 7.30
C GLY A 16 30.78 -6.11 6.75
N ALA A 17 29.57 -5.79 6.27
CA ALA A 17 28.65 -6.77 5.73
C ALA A 17 29.20 -7.38 4.41
N PRO A 18 29.05 -8.70 4.20
CA PRO A 18 29.43 -9.36 2.95
C PRO A 18 28.79 -8.68 1.72
N THR A 19 29.59 -8.42 0.69
CA THR A 19 29.13 -7.74 -0.53
C THR A 19 27.97 -8.46 -1.21
N ILE A 20 27.97 -9.79 -1.19
CA ILE A 20 26.91 -10.64 -1.75
C ILE A 20 25.56 -10.36 -1.08
N LEU A 21 25.53 -10.20 0.25
CA LEU A 21 24.29 -9.91 0.98
C LEU A 21 23.79 -8.50 0.68
N VAL A 22 24.70 -7.55 0.63
CA VAL A 22 24.40 -6.14 0.34
C VAL A 22 23.86 -5.97 -1.07
N ASP A 23 24.47 -6.63 -2.04
CA ASP A 23 24.05 -6.58 -3.45
C ASP A 23 22.69 -7.26 -3.63
N SER A 24 22.49 -8.46 -3.08
CA SER A 24 21.20 -9.16 -3.12
C SER A 24 20.07 -8.34 -2.48
N PHE A 25 20.33 -7.71 -1.33
CA PHE A 25 19.35 -6.84 -0.68
C PHE A 25 19.03 -5.59 -1.53
N ALA A 26 20.05 -4.93 -2.07
CA ALA A 26 19.87 -3.75 -2.92
C ALA A 26 19.11 -4.07 -4.21
N TYR A 27 19.33 -5.26 -4.78
CA TYR A 27 18.60 -5.73 -5.95
C TYR A 27 17.14 -6.02 -5.63
N SER A 28 16.85 -6.77 -4.55
CA SER A 28 15.49 -7.07 -4.12
C SER A 28 14.70 -5.80 -3.79
N LEU A 29 15.28 -4.88 -3.03
CA LEU A 29 14.64 -3.60 -2.71
C LEU A 29 14.39 -2.76 -3.96
N GLY A 30 15.35 -2.71 -4.87
CA GLY A 30 15.21 -1.97 -6.12
C GLY A 30 14.13 -2.53 -7.04
N ALA A 31 13.98 -3.85 -7.10
CA ALA A 31 12.93 -4.51 -7.85
C ALA A 31 11.56 -4.24 -7.23
N ILE A 32 11.43 -4.42 -5.90
CA ILE A 32 10.18 -4.17 -5.17
C ILE A 32 9.74 -2.72 -5.38
N LEU A 33 10.60 -1.72 -5.15
CA LEU A 33 10.22 -0.32 -5.35
C LEU A 33 9.78 -0.03 -6.79
N ALA A 34 10.43 -0.65 -7.78
CA ALA A 34 10.07 -0.45 -9.18
C ALA A 34 8.72 -1.07 -9.54
N THR A 35 8.31 -2.17 -8.91
CA THR A 35 7.06 -2.88 -9.21
C THR A 35 5.92 -2.54 -8.25
N LEU A 36 6.22 -1.96 -7.08
CA LEU A 36 5.27 -1.67 -5.99
C LEU A 36 4.03 -0.88 -6.45
N PRO A 37 4.12 0.24 -7.21
CA PRO A 37 2.92 0.96 -7.67
C PRO A 37 2.07 0.14 -8.62
N LEU A 38 2.70 -0.69 -9.46
CA LEU A 38 2.02 -1.55 -10.41
C LEU A 38 1.27 -2.67 -9.70
N VAL A 39 1.92 -3.28 -8.69
CA VAL A 39 1.29 -4.30 -7.84
C VAL A 39 0.11 -3.71 -7.09
N ALA A 40 0.25 -2.53 -6.49
CA ALA A 40 -0.85 -1.87 -5.80
C ALA A 40 -2.01 -1.53 -6.76
N TYR A 41 -1.71 -1.04 -7.97
CA TYR A 41 -2.72 -0.73 -8.98
C TYR A 41 -3.52 -1.95 -9.45
N TYR A 42 -2.85 -3.04 -9.81
CA TYR A 42 -3.53 -4.23 -10.36
C TYR A 42 -4.15 -5.12 -9.29
N PHE A 43 -3.56 -5.18 -8.11
CA PHE A 43 -3.96 -6.15 -7.08
C PHE A 43 -4.63 -5.52 -5.86
N GLY A 44 -4.58 -4.19 -5.68
CA GLY A 44 -5.22 -3.49 -4.56
C GLY A 44 -4.61 -3.80 -3.19
N TYR A 45 -3.36 -4.26 -3.15
CA TYR A 45 -2.64 -4.48 -1.90
C TYR A 45 -1.14 -4.24 -2.05
N VAL A 46 -0.49 -3.95 -0.92
CA VAL A 46 0.95 -3.84 -0.79
C VAL A 46 1.44 -4.83 0.26
N SER A 47 2.44 -5.63 -0.10
CA SER A 47 3.07 -6.55 0.85
C SER A 47 4.11 -5.84 1.72
N LEU A 48 3.88 -5.82 3.03
CA LEU A 48 4.83 -5.25 4.00
C LEU A 48 5.99 -6.21 4.30
N VAL A 49 5.73 -7.51 4.16
CA VAL A 49 6.71 -8.58 4.38
C VAL A 49 7.42 -9.00 3.08
N GLY A 50 7.13 -8.34 1.96
CA GLY A 50 7.65 -8.71 0.64
C GLY A 50 9.18 -8.73 0.60
N LEU A 51 9.85 -7.74 1.18
CA LEU A 51 11.31 -7.66 1.15
C LEU A 51 12.01 -8.85 1.85
N PRO A 52 11.74 -9.16 3.13
CA PRO A 52 12.36 -10.32 3.78
C PRO A 52 11.89 -11.64 3.17
N ALA A 53 10.62 -11.77 2.77
CA ALA A 53 10.10 -12.98 2.15
C ALA A 53 10.76 -13.26 0.79
N THR A 54 10.87 -12.25 -0.09
CA THR A 54 11.54 -12.38 -1.39
C THR A 54 13.03 -12.67 -1.21
N PHE A 55 13.72 -11.98 -0.29
CA PHE A 55 15.14 -12.24 -0.05
C PHE A 55 15.40 -13.69 0.37
N LEU A 56 14.61 -14.23 1.30
CA LEU A 56 14.77 -15.61 1.76
C LEU A 56 14.30 -16.63 0.72
N ALA A 57 13.22 -16.36 -0.03
CA ALA A 57 12.77 -17.22 -1.11
C ALA A 57 13.81 -17.34 -2.23
N LEU A 58 14.50 -16.24 -2.56
CA LEU A 58 15.55 -16.22 -3.60
C LEU A 58 16.78 -17.08 -3.25
N LEU A 59 17.00 -17.44 -1.99
CA LEU A 59 18.08 -18.35 -1.61
C LEU A 59 17.85 -19.78 -2.16
N ALA A 60 16.60 -20.20 -2.26
CA ALA A 60 16.22 -21.53 -2.76
C ALA A 60 15.87 -21.54 -4.25
N LEU A 61 15.46 -20.40 -4.81
CA LEU A 61 14.94 -20.31 -6.17
C LEU A 61 15.89 -20.87 -7.26
N PRO A 62 17.21 -20.60 -7.27
CA PRO A 62 18.11 -21.14 -8.29
C PRO A 62 18.19 -22.67 -8.25
N ALA A 63 18.18 -23.26 -7.06
CA ALA A 63 18.20 -24.71 -6.88
C ALA A 63 16.90 -25.33 -7.38
N ILE A 64 15.75 -24.73 -7.05
CA ILE A 64 14.43 -25.18 -7.52
C ILE A 64 14.38 -25.18 -9.05
N ILE A 65 14.79 -24.09 -9.69
CA ILE A 65 14.75 -23.99 -11.17
C ILE A 65 15.57 -25.11 -11.82
N VAL A 66 16.80 -25.33 -11.35
CA VAL A 66 17.70 -26.34 -11.93
C VAL A 66 17.16 -27.75 -11.66
N LEU A 67 16.77 -28.05 -10.41
CA LEU A 67 16.31 -29.38 -10.04
C LEU A 67 14.97 -29.71 -10.69
N SER A 68 13.99 -28.80 -10.69
CA SER A 68 12.71 -28.99 -11.39
C SER A 68 12.90 -29.20 -12.89
N ALA A 69 13.81 -28.46 -13.53
CA ALA A 69 14.13 -28.68 -14.94
C ALA A 69 14.76 -30.06 -15.18
N LEU A 70 15.67 -30.50 -14.31
CA LEU A 70 16.28 -31.83 -14.38
C LEU A 70 15.24 -32.94 -14.16
N VAL A 71 14.32 -32.78 -13.21
CA VAL A 71 13.20 -33.73 -12.99
C VAL A 71 12.36 -33.85 -14.26
N GLY A 72 12.00 -32.72 -14.89
CA GLY A 72 11.23 -32.72 -16.13
C GLY A 72 11.95 -33.41 -17.29
N LEU A 73 13.25 -33.14 -17.48
CA LEU A 73 14.04 -33.73 -18.57
C LEU A 73 14.32 -35.22 -18.35
N ILE A 74 14.76 -35.59 -17.14
CA ILE A 74 15.13 -36.98 -16.81
C ILE A 74 13.89 -37.85 -16.67
N GLY A 75 12.75 -37.28 -16.25
CA GLY A 75 11.48 -37.99 -16.12
C GLY A 75 10.99 -38.61 -17.44
N ILE A 76 11.40 -38.05 -18.58
CA ILE A 76 11.12 -38.60 -19.91
C ILE A 76 11.88 -39.92 -20.14
N LEU A 77 13.11 -40.01 -19.63
CA LEU A 77 14.00 -41.15 -19.85
C LEU A 77 13.85 -42.22 -18.76
N SER A 78 13.71 -41.80 -17.50
CA SER A 78 13.65 -42.69 -16.35
C SER A 78 12.94 -42.02 -15.17
N VAL A 79 11.69 -42.42 -14.94
CA VAL A 79 10.87 -41.96 -13.81
C VAL A 79 11.53 -42.23 -12.45
N PRO A 80 12.15 -43.41 -12.17
CA PRO A 80 12.79 -43.65 -10.87
C PRO A 80 13.93 -42.68 -10.55
N VAL A 81 14.75 -42.33 -11.55
CA VAL A 81 15.87 -41.40 -11.36
C VAL A 81 15.35 -39.97 -11.15
N ALA A 82 14.35 -39.56 -11.93
CA ALA A 82 13.70 -38.27 -11.76
C ALA A 82 13.05 -38.13 -10.37
N GLN A 83 12.49 -39.21 -9.82
CA GLN A 83 11.90 -39.21 -8.49
C GLN A 83 12.93 -38.91 -7.38
N VAL A 84 14.14 -39.47 -7.47
CA VAL A 84 15.21 -39.20 -6.51
C VAL A 84 15.62 -37.72 -6.55
N ILE A 85 15.76 -37.14 -7.75
CA ILE A 85 16.06 -35.71 -7.91
C ILE A 85 14.89 -34.87 -7.37
N GLY A 86 13.65 -35.33 -7.60
CA GLY A 86 12.44 -34.70 -7.08
C GLY A 86 12.37 -34.67 -5.55
N TRP A 87 12.91 -35.67 -4.85
CA TRP A 87 13.02 -35.63 -3.38
C TRP A 87 13.98 -34.53 -2.90
N VAL A 88 15.06 -34.29 -3.65
CA VAL A 88 15.99 -33.19 -3.35
C VAL A 88 15.32 -31.85 -3.67
N ASP A 89 14.63 -31.73 -4.81
CA ASP A 89 13.88 -30.53 -5.18
C ASP A 89 12.78 -30.19 -4.15
N TRP A 90 12.08 -31.22 -3.67
CA TRP A 90 11.05 -31.11 -2.64
C TRP A 90 11.57 -30.41 -1.38
N LEU A 91 12.83 -30.62 -0.98
CA LEU A 91 13.41 -29.94 0.18
C LEU A 91 13.46 -28.42 -0.02
N PHE A 92 13.91 -27.96 -1.19
CA PHE A 92 13.98 -26.54 -1.51
C PHE A 92 12.59 -25.93 -1.70
N LEU A 93 11.69 -26.65 -2.36
CA LEU A 93 10.28 -26.26 -2.49
C LEU A 93 9.62 -26.14 -1.11
N LYS A 94 9.85 -27.10 -0.20
CA LYS A 94 9.31 -27.08 1.15
C LYS A 94 9.86 -25.92 1.96
N TYR A 95 11.15 -25.64 1.85
CA TYR A 95 11.76 -24.45 2.46
C TYR A 95 11.08 -23.17 1.94
N MET A 96 11.02 -22.98 0.62
CA MET A 96 10.44 -21.77 0.01
C MET A 96 8.98 -21.59 0.43
N ALA A 97 8.18 -22.67 0.37
CA ALA A 97 6.79 -22.66 0.79
C ALA A 97 6.64 -22.29 2.28
N THR A 98 7.49 -22.85 3.14
CA THR A 98 7.44 -22.58 4.59
C THR A 98 7.81 -21.13 4.89
N VAL A 99 8.82 -20.57 4.21
CA VAL A 99 9.18 -19.15 4.32
C VAL A 99 8.00 -18.27 3.90
N VAL A 100 7.43 -18.50 2.72
CA VAL A 100 6.33 -17.68 2.20
C VAL A 100 5.09 -17.79 3.07
N GLN A 101 4.69 -19.00 3.48
CA GLN A 101 3.54 -19.21 4.37
C GLN A 101 3.76 -18.59 5.76
N GLY A 102 4.98 -18.69 6.30
CA GLY A 102 5.33 -18.08 7.58
C GLY A 102 5.17 -16.56 7.57
N PHE A 103 5.64 -15.89 6.51
CA PHE A 103 5.44 -14.44 6.37
C PHE A 103 4.00 -14.06 6.03
N ALA A 104 3.28 -14.88 5.26
CA ALA A 104 1.89 -14.63 4.92
C ALA A 104 0.96 -14.71 6.14
N ALA A 105 1.28 -15.57 7.12
CA ALA A 105 0.51 -15.74 8.35
C ALA A 105 0.61 -14.56 9.34
N LEU A 106 1.47 -13.58 9.08
CA LEU A 106 1.57 -12.38 9.93
C LEU A 106 0.33 -11.47 9.75
N PRO A 107 -0.23 -10.92 10.84
CA PRO A 107 -1.47 -10.12 10.80
C PRO A 107 -1.36 -8.86 9.95
N TRP A 108 -0.15 -8.36 9.70
CA TRP A 108 0.14 -7.20 8.84
C TRP A 108 1.00 -7.59 7.63
N SER A 109 0.84 -8.81 7.10
CA SER A 109 1.62 -9.27 5.94
C SER A 109 1.31 -8.47 4.68
N SER A 110 0.09 -7.96 4.56
CA SER A 110 -0.35 -7.09 3.48
C SER A 110 -1.25 -5.97 4.01
N MET A 111 -1.17 -4.82 3.35
CA MET A 111 -2.06 -3.70 3.56
C MET A 111 -2.89 -3.54 2.29
N GLY A 112 -4.22 -3.53 2.43
CA GLY A 112 -5.11 -3.19 1.33
C GLY A 112 -4.89 -1.73 0.97
N VAL A 113 -4.54 -1.47 -0.28
CA VAL A 113 -4.48 -0.12 -0.83
C VAL A 113 -5.67 -0.08 -1.77
N GLY A 114 -6.67 0.73 -1.46
CA GLY A 114 -7.89 0.84 -2.25
C GLY A 114 -7.62 1.10 -3.73
N GLY A 115 -8.66 1.09 -4.56
CA GLY A 115 -8.52 1.28 -6.01
C GLY A 115 -7.60 2.45 -6.35
N MET A 116 -6.36 2.16 -6.78
CA MET A 116 -5.38 3.19 -7.06
C MET A 116 -5.65 3.76 -8.44
N ASP A 117 -5.89 5.05 -8.54
CA ASP A 117 -5.99 5.70 -9.85
C ASP A 117 -4.66 5.57 -10.61
N ALA A 118 -4.75 5.35 -11.93
CA ALA A 118 -3.59 5.24 -12.81
C ALA A 118 -2.69 6.48 -12.74
N TYR A 119 -3.26 7.65 -12.39
CA TYR A 119 -2.52 8.89 -12.14
C TYR A 119 -1.39 8.71 -11.12
N TRP A 120 -1.64 8.02 -10.00
CA TRP A 120 -0.63 7.83 -8.94
C TRP A 120 0.54 6.97 -9.40
N VAL A 121 0.29 5.99 -10.26
CA VAL A 121 1.33 5.15 -10.88
C VAL A 121 2.22 5.99 -11.79
N TRP A 122 1.61 6.81 -12.66
CA TRP A 122 2.36 7.70 -13.55
C TRP A 122 3.14 8.77 -12.80
N LEU A 123 2.56 9.36 -11.75
CA LEU A 123 3.25 10.32 -10.90
C LEU A 123 4.48 9.69 -10.23
N TYR A 124 4.33 8.48 -9.67
CA TYR A 124 5.43 7.75 -9.07
C TYR A 124 6.58 7.52 -10.07
N TYR A 125 6.27 7.00 -11.26
CA TYR A 125 7.30 6.79 -12.28
C TYR A 125 7.88 8.09 -12.83
N GLY A 126 7.09 9.17 -12.90
CA GLY A 126 7.56 10.51 -13.28
C GLY A 126 8.59 11.05 -12.29
N VAL A 127 8.31 10.94 -10.99
CA VAL A 127 9.25 11.33 -9.91
C VAL A 127 10.50 10.44 -9.93
N LEU A 128 10.31 9.11 -10.05
CA LEU A 128 11.43 8.16 -10.13
C LEU A 128 12.32 8.46 -11.35
N GLY A 129 11.73 8.67 -12.53
CA GLY A 129 12.43 9.03 -13.75
C GLY A 129 13.14 10.39 -13.64
N GLY A 130 12.45 11.39 -13.08
CA GLY A 130 13.00 12.73 -12.85
C GLY A 130 14.22 12.73 -11.94
N THR A 131 14.19 11.95 -10.85
CA THR A 131 15.34 11.81 -9.94
C THR A 131 16.53 11.12 -10.60
N ILE A 132 16.30 10.06 -11.39
CA ILE A 132 17.34 9.39 -12.19
C ILE A 132 17.95 10.37 -13.20
N TRP A 133 17.11 11.10 -13.94
CA TRP A 133 17.54 12.04 -14.95
C TRP A 133 18.34 13.20 -14.37
N LEU A 134 17.88 13.78 -13.27
CA LEU A 134 18.57 14.89 -12.60
C LEU A 134 19.92 14.43 -12.02
N GLY A 135 19.97 13.23 -11.43
CA GLY A 135 21.20 12.64 -10.90
C GLY A 135 22.24 12.32 -11.98
N THR A 136 21.80 11.85 -13.14
CA THR A 136 22.69 11.58 -14.29
C THR A 136 23.15 12.87 -14.98
N ARG A 137 22.28 13.88 -15.09
CA ARG A 137 22.61 15.20 -15.66
C ARG A 137 23.63 15.96 -14.81
N MET A 138 23.47 15.97 -13.48
CA MET A 138 24.44 16.57 -12.56
C MET A 138 25.82 15.88 -12.63
N LYS A 139 25.85 14.54 -12.76
CA LYS A 139 27.12 13.81 -12.98
C LYS A 139 27.79 14.17 -14.30
N ARG A 140 27.01 14.33 -15.37
CA ARG A 140 27.52 14.69 -16.72
C ARG A 140 28.04 16.12 -16.77
N LEU A 141 27.37 17.07 -16.11
CA LEU A 141 27.85 18.45 -15.95
C LEU A 141 29.12 18.52 -15.10
N SER A 142 29.21 17.71 -14.04
CA SER A 142 30.42 17.59 -13.22
C SER A 142 31.59 16.95 -13.98
N SER A 143 31.34 15.97 -14.86
CA SER A 143 32.38 15.35 -15.68
C SER A 143 32.79 16.19 -16.90
N SER A 144 31.89 16.99 -17.46
CA SER A 144 32.18 17.90 -18.59
C SER A 144 33.08 19.08 -18.19
N THR A 145 33.17 19.39 -16.89
CA THR A 145 34.11 20.40 -16.38
C THR A 145 35.53 19.84 -16.18
N LYS A 146 35.71 18.51 -16.23
CA LYS A 146 37.04 17.85 -16.11
C LYS A 146 37.79 17.71 -17.44
N GLY A 147 37.18 18.06 -18.58
CA GLY A 147 37.80 17.92 -19.91
C GLY A 147 38.49 19.18 -20.47
N GLY A 148 38.43 20.32 -19.78
CA GLY A 148 38.71 21.62 -20.38
C GLY A 148 39.95 22.41 -19.93
N PHE A 149 40.82 21.88 -19.07
CA PHE A 149 42.02 22.61 -18.63
C PHE A 149 43.26 21.70 -18.55
N ARG A 150 43.90 21.48 -19.71
CA ARG A 150 45.30 21.02 -19.83
C ARG A 150 46.20 22.25 -19.93
N GLY A 151 46.45 22.92 -18.82
CA GLY A 151 47.44 24.00 -18.79
C GLY A 151 47.34 24.89 -17.55
N ALA A 152 48.48 25.02 -16.86
CA ALA A 152 48.79 25.96 -15.77
C ALA A 152 48.40 25.55 -14.32
N SER A 153 49.46 25.16 -13.60
CA SER A 153 49.78 25.45 -12.19
C SER A 153 48.95 24.83 -11.05
N VAL A 154 49.53 23.75 -10.50
CA VAL A 154 49.95 23.58 -9.09
C VAL A 154 49.02 24.12 -7.99
N GLY A 155 48.52 23.18 -7.17
CA GLY A 155 48.34 23.41 -5.74
C GLY A 155 47.03 24.04 -5.31
N LEU A 156 45.90 23.31 -5.41
CA LEU A 156 44.77 23.46 -4.48
C LEU A 156 43.85 22.22 -4.45
N SER A 157 44.41 21.03 -4.74
CA SER A 157 43.70 19.74 -4.84
C SER A 157 43.33 19.09 -3.49
N SER A 158 43.45 19.84 -2.39
CA SER A 158 43.11 19.37 -1.04
C SER A 158 41.81 19.95 -0.47
N LEU A 159 41.19 20.98 -1.07
CA LEU A 159 40.08 21.68 -0.43
C LEU A 159 38.68 21.40 -1.00
N SER A 160 38.53 20.91 -2.24
CA SER A 160 37.22 20.69 -2.86
C SER A 160 36.65 19.26 -2.72
N ARG A 161 37.35 18.39 -1.99
CA ARG A 161 36.95 16.99 -1.71
C ARG A 161 35.79 16.88 -0.70
N LYS A 162 35.18 18.00 -0.31
CA LYS A 162 34.17 18.14 0.76
C LYS A 162 32.78 18.58 0.27
N LEU A 163 32.43 18.34 -0.99
CA LEU A 163 31.04 18.33 -1.47
C LEU A 163 30.62 16.86 -1.69
N SER A 164 30.81 16.00 -0.69
CA SER A 164 29.89 15.67 0.39
C SER A 164 28.68 14.86 -0.08
N ALA A 165 28.78 13.55 0.10
CA ALA A 165 27.66 12.59 0.11
C ALA A 165 26.51 12.98 1.07
N LYS A 166 26.59 14.11 1.80
CA LYS A 166 25.45 14.67 2.53
C LYS A 166 24.33 15.12 1.59
N SER A 167 24.60 15.77 0.46
CA SER A 167 23.54 16.38 -0.38
C SER A 167 22.57 15.35 -0.99
N VAL A 168 23.05 14.15 -1.30
CA VAL A 168 22.20 13.05 -1.80
C VAL A 168 21.30 12.49 -0.67
N LYS A 169 21.83 12.42 0.57
CA LYS A 169 21.01 12.04 1.75
C LYS A 169 19.90 13.06 2.00
N TRP A 170 20.17 14.35 1.83
CA TRP A 170 19.17 15.42 1.98
C TRP A 170 18.09 15.44 0.87
N VAL A 171 18.27 14.74 -0.25
CA VAL A 171 17.25 14.58 -1.30
C VAL A 171 16.51 13.24 -1.16
N LEU A 172 17.21 12.18 -0.75
CA LEU A 172 16.59 10.85 -0.53
C LEU A 172 15.63 10.84 0.66
N ILE A 173 15.95 11.55 1.74
CA ILE A 173 15.08 11.64 2.93
C ILE A 173 13.72 12.27 2.59
N PRO A 174 13.63 13.47 1.97
CA PRO A 174 12.33 14.04 1.61
C PRO A 174 11.62 13.22 0.54
N LEU A 175 12.34 12.56 -0.38
CA LEU A 175 11.70 11.68 -1.35
C LEU A 175 11.07 10.44 -0.70
N LEU A 176 11.75 9.87 0.29
CA LEU A 176 11.24 8.76 1.10
C LEU A 176 10.05 9.21 1.95
N ILE A 177 10.11 10.41 2.54
CA ILE A 177 9.00 10.99 3.30
C ILE A 177 7.80 11.24 2.39
N ILE A 178 8.00 11.80 1.19
CA ILE A 178 6.93 12.01 0.20
C ILE A 178 6.35 10.66 -0.25
N ALA A 179 7.20 9.67 -0.52
CA ALA A 179 6.73 8.33 -0.84
C ALA A 179 5.90 7.74 0.32
N ILE A 180 6.38 7.82 1.56
CA ILE A 180 5.65 7.37 2.75
C ILE A 180 4.32 8.11 2.85
N LEU A 181 4.29 9.43 2.71
CA LEU A 181 3.08 10.25 2.78
C LEU A 181 2.06 9.87 1.70
N ILE A 182 2.52 9.67 0.46
CA ILE A 182 1.67 9.21 -0.65
C ILE A 182 1.13 7.80 -0.37
N TRP A 183 1.96 6.90 0.11
CA TRP A 183 1.54 5.53 0.44
C TRP A 183 0.59 5.49 1.63
N THR A 184 0.78 6.33 2.66
CA THR A 184 -0.18 6.46 3.76
C THR A 184 -1.48 7.08 3.30
N ALA A 185 -1.45 8.07 2.40
CA ALA A 185 -2.67 8.65 1.84
C ALA A 185 -3.44 7.62 0.99
N ALA A 186 -2.74 6.85 0.17
CA ALA A 186 -3.35 5.80 -0.66
C ALA A 186 -3.86 4.61 0.17
N ALA A 187 -3.17 4.23 1.24
CA ALA A 187 -3.54 3.07 2.03
C ALA A 187 -4.72 3.33 2.98
N VAL A 188 -5.07 4.60 3.20
CA VAL A 188 -6.29 4.97 3.93
C VAL A 188 -7.31 5.64 3.03
N ALA A 189 -7.07 5.68 1.71
CA ALA A 189 -8.05 6.14 0.74
C ALA A 189 -9.31 5.24 0.80
N PRO A 190 -10.51 5.83 0.91
CA PRO A 190 -11.78 5.11 0.82
C PRO A 190 -11.89 4.24 -0.44
N GLY A 191 -12.49 3.05 -0.31
CA GLY A 191 -12.79 2.15 -1.43
C GLY A 191 -11.81 0.99 -1.58
N SER A 192 -12.04 -0.09 -0.83
CA SER A 192 -11.28 -1.36 -0.91
C SER A 192 -11.45 -2.11 -2.25
N GLY A 193 -12.09 -1.49 -3.25
CA GLY A 193 -12.46 -2.10 -4.53
C GLY A 193 -13.45 -3.27 -4.39
N LYS A 194 -13.98 -3.49 -3.18
CA LYS A 194 -14.88 -4.59 -2.84
C LYS A 194 -16.14 -4.03 -2.22
N LEU A 195 -17.26 -4.66 -2.56
CA LEU A 195 -18.52 -4.42 -1.86
C LEU A 195 -18.37 -4.99 -0.45
N SER A 196 -18.57 -4.14 0.55
CA SER A 196 -18.62 -4.54 1.96
C SER A 196 -19.96 -4.17 2.55
N ILE A 197 -20.52 -5.06 3.35
CA ILE A 197 -21.77 -4.84 4.08
C ILE A 197 -21.46 -5.09 5.56
N SER A 198 -21.54 -4.04 6.35
CA SER A 198 -21.30 -4.04 7.79
C SER A 198 -22.62 -3.86 8.51
N PHE A 199 -23.02 -4.83 9.32
CA PHE A 199 -24.17 -4.71 10.21
C PHE A 199 -23.72 -4.03 11.50
N LEU A 200 -24.26 -2.87 11.81
CA LEU A 200 -23.88 -2.04 12.95
C LEU A 200 -24.68 -2.48 14.19
N ASP A 201 -24.01 -2.63 15.33
CA ASP A 201 -24.69 -3.00 16.58
C ASP A 201 -25.35 -1.78 17.25
N VAL A 202 -26.55 -1.46 16.76
CA VAL A 202 -27.37 -0.35 17.28
C VAL A 202 -28.35 -0.77 18.39
N GLY A 203 -28.29 -2.02 18.86
CA GLY A 203 -29.19 -2.57 19.89
C GLY A 203 -30.43 -3.26 19.32
N GLN A 204 -31.63 -2.87 19.77
CA GLN A 204 -32.91 -3.46 19.31
C GLN A 204 -33.41 -2.81 18.01
N GLY A 205 -32.63 -2.90 16.94
CA GLY A 205 -33.03 -2.39 15.64
C GLY A 205 -32.00 -2.73 14.56
N ASP A 206 -32.28 -2.27 13.35
CA ASP A 206 -31.44 -2.53 12.19
C ASP A 206 -30.66 -1.27 11.81
N ALA A 207 -29.38 -1.47 11.50
CA ALA A 207 -28.53 -0.50 10.85
C ALA A 207 -27.45 -1.24 10.05
N ALA A 208 -27.33 -0.94 8.77
CA ALA A 208 -26.32 -1.55 7.91
C ALA A 208 -25.61 -0.49 7.08
N LEU A 209 -24.28 -0.51 7.12
CA LEU A 209 -23.43 0.31 6.27
C LEU A 209 -22.93 -0.53 5.09
N ILE A 210 -23.30 -0.10 3.89
CA ILE A 210 -22.83 -0.68 2.63
C ILE A 210 -21.76 0.25 2.07
N THR A 211 -20.56 -0.30 1.87
CA THR A 211 -19.47 0.38 1.16
C THR A 211 -19.37 -0.22 -0.23
N THR A 212 -19.61 0.58 -1.27
CA THR A 212 -19.56 0.12 -2.66
C THR A 212 -18.12 -0.06 -3.13
N PRO A 213 -17.89 -0.89 -4.18
CA PRO A 213 -16.57 -0.96 -4.82
C PRO A 213 -16.06 0.39 -5.36
N SER A 214 -16.97 1.32 -5.66
CA SER A 214 -16.67 2.69 -6.12
C SER A 214 -16.36 3.67 -4.97
N GLY A 215 -16.38 3.22 -3.71
CA GLY A 215 -16.05 4.05 -2.56
C GLY A 215 -17.22 4.89 -2.03
N GLN A 216 -18.46 4.52 -2.36
CA GLN A 216 -19.65 5.20 -1.85
C GLN A 216 -20.14 4.54 -0.58
N TYR A 217 -20.69 5.35 0.31
CA TYR A 217 -21.22 4.95 1.61
C TYR A 217 -22.75 5.05 1.61
N ILE A 218 -23.39 3.89 1.73
CA ILE A 218 -24.85 3.78 1.79
C ILE A 218 -25.22 3.27 3.18
N LEU A 219 -25.96 4.06 3.95
CA LEU A 219 -26.48 3.67 5.25
C LEU A 219 -27.94 3.23 5.11
N VAL A 220 -28.26 2.06 5.62
CA VAL A 220 -29.62 1.51 5.66
C VAL A 220 -30.07 1.46 7.11
N ASP A 221 -31.07 2.25 7.46
CA ASP A 221 -31.61 2.45 8.82
C ASP A 221 -30.57 2.92 9.86
N GLY A 222 -31.04 3.43 11.01
CA GLY A 222 -30.18 3.98 12.07
C GLY A 222 -30.41 3.39 13.46
N GLY A 223 -31.36 2.46 13.60
CA GLY A 223 -31.81 1.94 14.88
C GLY A 223 -32.32 2.99 15.89
N PRO A 224 -32.65 2.55 17.12
CA PRO A 224 -33.30 3.40 18.12
C PRO A 224 -32.33 4.27 18.92
N SER A 225 -31.01 4.06 18.79
CA SER A 225 -30.00 4.71 19.62
C SER A 225 -29.10 5.65 18.80
N PRO A 226 -29.32 6.98 18.89
CA PRO A 226 -28.48 8.02 18.28
C PRO A 226 -26.99 7.91 18.58
N GLU A 227 -26.66 7.52 19.82
CA GLU A 227 -25.28 7.47 20.30
C GLU A 227 -24.56 6.23 19.75
N LYS A 228 -25.23 5.08 19.72
CA LYS A 228 -24.64 3.83 19.22
C LYS A 228 -24.39 3.89 17.73
N VAL A 229 -25.35 4.37 16.93
CA VAL A 229 -25.15 4.45 15.48
C VAL A 229 -24.00 5.37 15.10
N ALA A 230 -23.85 6.50 15.81
CA ALA A 230 -22.74 7.42 15.59
C ALA A 230 -21.39 6.83 16.03
N TYR A 231 -21.37 6.05 17.11
CA TYR A 231 -20.18 5.34 17.57
C TYR A 231 -19.74 4.28 16.55
N GLU A 232 -20.67 3.41 16.12
CA GLU A 232 -20.41 2.34 15.16
C GLU A 232 -20.00 2.90 13.78
N LEU A 233 -20.61 4.00 13.34
CA LEU A 233 -20.18 4.71 12.13
C LEU A 233 -18.77 5.30 12.26
N GLY A 234 -18.40 5.80 13.45
CA GLY A 234 -17.06 6.31 13.73
C GLY A 234 -15.97 5.24 13.75
N GLU A 235 -16.32 4.01 14.11
CA GLU A 235 -15.45 2.83 14.01
C GLU A 235 -15.36 2.30 12.57
N ALA A 236 -16.48 2.30 11.85
CA ALA A 236 -16.58 1.72 10.50
C ALA A 236 -16.03 2.64 9.39
N LEU A 237 -16.09 3.95 9.58
CA LEU A 237 -15.61 4.95 8.62
C LEU A 237 -14.23 5.51 9.03
N PRO A 238 -13.38 5.89 8.07
CA PRO A 238 -12.16 6.65 8.38
C PRO A 238 -12.47 7.92 9.18
N PHE A 239 -11.59 8.33 10.09
CA PHE A 239 -11.87 9.45 11.01
C PHE A 239 -12.15 10.81 10.33
N TRP A 240 -11.71 10.96 9.08
CA TRP A 240 -11.93 12.15 8.26
C TRP A 240 -13.14 12.05 7.36
N GLU A 241 -13.72 10.86 7.20
CA GLU A 241 -14.88 10.66 6.36
C GLU A 241 -16.12 11.20 7.08
N ARG A 242 -16.79 12.13 6.42
CA ARG A 242 -17.95 12.83 6.96
C ARG A 242 -19.12 12.83 5.99
N THR A 243 -18.97 12.24 4.81
CA THR A 243 -20.00 12.23 3.79
C THR A 243 -20.61 10.84 3.66
N ILE A 244 -21.93 10.77 3.57
CA ILE A 244 -22.70 9.56 3.30
C ILE A 244 -23.50 9.81 2.01
N ASP A 245 -23.22 9.06 0.95
CA ASP A 245 -23.84 9.26 -0.36
C ASP A 245 -25.36 9.02 -0.32
N LEU A 246 -25.79 7.99 0.41
CA LEU A 246 -27.21 7.61 0.45
C LEU A 246 -27.61 7.08 1.82
N VAL A 247 -28.67 7.63 2.37
CA VAL A 247 -29.38 7.07 3.51
C VAL A 247 -30.68 6.44 3.02
N VAL A 248 -30.92 5.17 3.33
CA VAL A 248 -32.16 4.45 3.02
C VAL A 248 -32.91 4.20 4.32
N LEU A 249 -34.14 4.69 4.39
CA LEU A 249 -35.07 4.37 5.47
C LEU A 249 -36.02 3.26 4.99
N THR A 250 -35.96 2.09 5.62
CA THR A 250 -36.78 0.95 5.19
C THR A 250 -38.22 1.11 5.66
N HIS A 251 -38.46 1.43 6.92
CA HIS A 251 -39.79 1.60 7.54
C HIS A 251 -39.76 2.80 8.52
N ALA A 252 -40.82 3.61 8.52
CA ALA A 252 -40.92 4.82 9.37
C ALA A 252 -41.63 4.57 10.71
N HIS A 253 -41.11 3.63 11.50
CA HIS A 253 -41.45 3.60 12.92
C HIS A 253 -40.47 4.49 13.72
N ASP A 254 -40.95 5.10 14.81
CA ASP A 254 -40.22 6.07 15.63
C ASP A 254 -38.87 5.54 16.18
N ASP A 255 -38.75 4.22 16.29
CA ASP A 255 -37.59 3.46 16.73
C ASP A 255 -36.51 3.25 15.65
N HIS A 256 -36.73 3.65 14.39
CA HIS A 256 -35.73 3.61 13.32
C HIS A 256 -35.24 5.01 12.88
N VAL A 257 -36.05 6.05 13.09
CA VAL A 257 -35.75 7.44 12.65
C VAL A 257 -34.80 8.14 13.62
N SER A 258 -34.87 7.81 14.91
CA SER A 258 -34.12 8.49 15.97
C SER A 258 -32.60 8.45 15.73
N GLY A 259 -32.05 7.30 15.32
CA GLY A 259 -30.63 7.18 14.96
C GLY A 259 -30.24 7.98 13.72
N LEU A 260 -31.07 7.96 12.68
CA LEU A 260 -30.80 8.67 11.41
C LEU A 260 -30.81 10.19 11.57
N VAL A 261 -31.63 10.74 12.47
CA VAL A 261 -31.60 12.18 12.78
C VAL A 261 -30.22 12.60 13.29
N GLU A 262 -29.56 11.76 14.09
CA GLU A 262 -28.23 12.06 14.60
C GLU A 262 -27.15 11.89 13.54
N VAL A 263 -27.32 10.94 12.63
CA VAL A 263 -26.45 10.79 11.46
C VAL A 263 -26.52 12.05 10.58
N LEU A 264 -27.73 12.53 10.26
CA LEU A 264 -27.95 13.76 9.48
C LEU A 264 -27.39 15.02 10.16
N ARG A 265 -27.21 15.01 11.48
CA ARG A 265 -26.58 16.12 12.23
C ARG A 265 -25.05 16.06 12.21
N ARG A 266 -24.47 14.86 12.16
CA ARG A 266 -23.01 14.63 12.31
C ARG A 266 -22.29 14.36 11.00
N TYR A 267 -23.01 13.93 9.97
CA TYR A 267 -22.51 13.57 8.66
C TYR A 267 -23.26 14.37 7.58
N GLU A 268 -22.56 14.72 6.51
CA GLU A 268 -23.13 15.33 5.32
C GLU A 268 -23.75 14.24 4.45
N VAL A 269 -25.08 14.25 4.33
CA VAL A 269 -25.81 13.23 3.57
C VAL A 269 -26.24 13.80 2.22
N GLU A 270 -25.81 13.18 1.12
CA GLU A 270 -26.13 13.69 -0.23
C GLU A 270 -27.57 13.38 -0.63
N GLN A 271 -28.04 12.15 -0.36
CA GLN A 271 -29.38 11.70 -0.73
C GLN A 271 -30.03 10.89 0.38
N VAL A 272 -31.35 11.04 0.51
CA VAL A 272 -32.18 10.25 1.42
C VAL A 272 -33.30 9.59 0.63
N LEU A 273 -33.39 8.27 0.70
CA LEU A 273 -34.45 7.47 0.11
C LEU A 273 -35.41 7.02 1.22
N TYR A 274 -36.68 7.39 1.10
CA TYR A 274 -37.74 7.04 2.05
C TYR A 274 -39.03 6.67 1.28
N PRO A 275 -39.93 5.86 1.87
CA PRO A 275 -41.20 5.52 1.23
C PRO A 275 -42.12 6.74 1.11
N GLU A 276 -42.76 6.94 -0.04
CA GLU A 276 -43.83 7.95 -0.20
C GLU A 276 -45.09 7.52 0.57
N GLY A 277 -45.68 8.43 1.37
CA GLY A 277 -46.97 8.22 2.03
C GLY A 277 -46.98 8.21 3.56
N ILE A 278 -45.93 8.69 4.23
CA ILE A 278 -45.87 8.80 5.69
C ILE A 278 -46.18 10.24 6.10
N ASP A 279 -47.37 10.46 6.65
CA ASP A 279 -47.75 11.74 7.26
C ASP A 279 -46.98 11.94 8.57
N TYR A 280 -45.98 12.83 8.56
CA TYR A 280 -45.32 13.29 9.78
C TYR A 280 -46.24 14.28 10.52
N THR A 281 -47.26 13.80 11.23
CA THR A 281 -47.96 14.65 12.20
C THR A 281 -47.07 14.87 13.41
N SER A 282 -46.28 15.95 13.38
CA SER A 282 -45.55 16.43 14.54
C SER A 282 -46.53 16.85 15.64
N ASN A 283 -46.75 16.01 16.64
CA ASN A 283 -47.35 16.43 17.92
C ASN A 283 -46.32 17.17 18.80
N ALA A 284 -45.54 18.07 18.19
CA ALA A 284 -44.81 19.09 18.92
C ALA A 284 -45.70 20.33 18.96
N SER A 285 -46.55 20.38 19.99
CA SER A 285 -47.30 21.57 20.38
C SER A 285 -46.31 22.72 20.63
N LEU A 286 -46.13 23.59 19.64
CA LEU A 286 -45.73 24.97 19.86
C LEU A 286 -46.89 25.69 20.56
N SER A 287 -47.01 25.44 21.86
CA SER A 287 -47.67 26.34 22.80
C SER A 287 -46.80 27.60 22.90
N GLY A 288 -47.14 28.60 22.09
CA GLY A 288 -46.46 29.89 22.10
C GLY A 288 -47.13 30.88 21.17
N SER A 289 -48.40 31.23 21.44
CA SER A 289 -49.03 32.43 20.91
C SER A 289 -49.35 33.40 22.05
N ALA A 290 -48.59 34.50 22.11
CA ALA A 290 -49.01 35.87 22.41
C ALA A 290 -47.78 36.78 22.37
#